data_AF-A0A1I6MW27-F1
#
_entry.id   AF-A0A1I6MW27-F1
#
_cell.length_a   1.000
_cell.length_b   1.000
_cell.length_c   1.000
_cell.angle_alpha   90.00
_cell.angle_beta   90.00
_cell.angle_gamma   90.00
#
_symmetry.space_group_name_H-M   'P 1'
#
loop_
_entity.id
_entity.type
_entity.pdbx_description
1 polymer ?
#
loop_
_entity_poly.entity_id
_entity_poly.type
_entity_poly.pdbx_seq_one_letter_code
_entity_poly.pdbx_strand_id
1 'polypeptide(L)'
;MKTITTLLVVAIAAASGWAHADNPAETHQPLRPVSDCMRPDRINAWYVVDTRTAIVSNGPNYYLIKLQSECPRLGMGQSLRFRANESNQAAGMGAICGETGETVHSLPHQPPCAIQSVSKIDKSQFKQLEKKAIHHGSGADQPTVPPPHP
;
A
#
# COMPACT_ATOMS: atom_id res chain seq x y z
N MET A 1 70.67 -15.74 -23.32
CA MET A 1 70.00 -16.90 -22.67
C MET A 1 70.40 -16.84 -21.20
N LYS A 2 69.55 -16.78 -20.17
CA LYS A 2 68.14 -17.15 -20.00
C LYS A 2 67.64 -16.32 -18.79
N THR A 3 66.47 -15.73 -18.93
CA THR A 3 65.87 -14.67 -18.07
C THR A 3 65.35 -15.19 -16.74
N ILE A 4 65.44 -14.32 -15.74
CA ILE A 4 65.11 -14.55 -14.32
C ILE A 4 63.59 -14.57 -14.10
N THR A 5 63.18 -15.57 -13.32
CA THR A 5 61.82 -16.00 -12.99
C THR A 5 60.99 -14.90 -12.31
N THR A 6 59.81 -14.64 -12.86
CA THR A 6 58.75 -13.76 -12.37
C THR A 6 57.92 -14.49 -11.30
N LEU A 7 57.66 -13.88 -10.15
CA LEU A 7 56.66 -14.36 -9.19
C LEU A 7 55.70 -13.22 -8.83
N LEU A 8 54.43 -13.58 -8.99
CA LEU A 8 53.21 -12.78 -9.05
C LEU A 8 52.65 -12.60 -7.63
N VAL A 9 52.27 -11.37 -7.23
CA VAL A 9 51.35 -11.16 -6.09
C VAL A 9 50.29 -10.15 -6.51
N VAL A 10 49.09 -10.67 -6.78
CA VAL A 10 47.87 -9.90 -7.05
C VAL A 10 47.17 -9.66 -5.72
N ALA A 11 47.08 -8.41 -5.27
CA ALA A 11 46.27 -8.02 -4.11
C ALA A 11 44.92 -7.49 -4.60
N ILE A 12 43.88 -8.30 -4.42
CA ILE A 12 42.49 -7.98 -4.74
C ILE A 12 41.92 -7.19 -3.56
N ALA A 13 41.76 -5.87 -3.70
CA ALA A 13 41.04 -5.05 -2.73
C ALA A 13 39.54 -5.25 -2.91
N ALA A 14 38.88 -5.68 -1.82
CA ALA A 14 37.48 -6.03 -1.76
C ALA A 14 36.55 -4.86 -2.17
N ALA A 15 35.71 -5.10 -3.17
CA ALA A 15 34.57 -4.25 -3.48
C ALA A 15 33.53 -4.38 -2.35
N SER A 16 33.27 -3.29 -1.63
CA SER A 16 32.07 -3.15 -0.80
C SER A 16 30.86 -2.98 -1.73
N GLY A 17 30.33 -4.09 -2.23
CA GLY A 17 29.05 -4.12 -2.90
C GLY A 17 27.96 -3.79 -1.88
N TRP A 18 27.34 -2.62 -2.03
CA TRP A 18 26.10 -2.28 -1.34
C TRP A 18 25.03 -3.19 -1.96
N ALA A 19 24.73 -4.30 -1.28
CA ALA A 19 23.57 -5.10 -1.62
C ALA A 19 22.33 -4.28 -1.24
N HIS A 20 21.81 -3.50 -2.19
CA HIS A 20 20.42 -3.09 -2.14
C HIS A 20 19.62 -4.40 -2.17
N ALA A 21 19.05 -4.77 -1.03
CA ALA A 21 18.05 -5.82 -0.95
C ALA A 21 16.83 -5.32 -1.73
N ASP A 22 16.88 -5.48 -3.05
CA ASP A 22 15.71 -5.45 -3.91
C ASP A 22 14.90 -6.68 -3.52
N ASN A 23 14.07 -6.53 -2.48
CA ASN A 23 13.11 -7.58 -2.12
C ASN A 23 12.31 -7.85 -3.39
N PRO A 24 12.32 -9.09 -3.92
CA PRO A 24 11.53 -9.45 -5.07
C PRO A 24 10.11 -8.95 -4.82
N ALA A 25 9.55 -8.20 -5.77
CA ALA A 25 8.18 -7.74 -5.67
C ALA A 25 7.30 -8.98 -5.40
N GLU A 26 6.88 -9.13 -4.15
CA GLU A 26 6.01 -10.21 -3.74
C GLU A 26 4.80 -10.13 -4.67
N THR A 27 4.56 -11.19 -5.44
CA THR A 27 3.45 -11.22 -6.38
C THR A 27 2.18 -11.31 -5.57
N HIS A 28 1.70 -10.14 -5.12
CA HIS A 28 0.51 -10.04 -4.29
C HIS A 28 -0.70 -10.46 -5.13
N GLN A 29 -1.45 -11.43 -4.61
CA GLN A 29 -2.72 -11.81 -5.23
C GLN A 29 -3.85 -10.96 -4.63
N PRO A 30 -4.71 -10.37 -5.47
CA PRO A 30 -5.90 -9.69 -5.01
C PRO A 30 -6.75 -10.58 -4.10
N LEU A 31 -7.42 -9.98 -3.12
CA LEU A 31 -8.35 -10.68 -2.24
C LEU A 31 -9.46 -11.34 -3.04
N ARG A 32 -9.63 -12.64 -2.82
CA ARG A 32 -10.72 -13.45 -3.35
C ARG A 32 -11.25 -14.35 -2.23
N PRO A 33 -12.56 -14.63 -2.19
CA PRO A 33 -13.63 -14.12 -3.07
C PRO A 33 -13.88 -12.62 -2.91
N VAL A 34 -14.55 -11.98 -3.88
CA VAL A 34 -14.79 -10.52 -3.86
C VAL A 34 -15.60 -10.06 -2.63
N SER A 35 -16.39 -10.95 -2.03
CA SER A 35 -17.09 -10.69 -0.76
C SER A 35 -16.16 -10.36 0.41
N ASP A 36 -14.87 -10.73 0.31
CA ASP A 36 -13.86 -10.43 1.33
C ASP A 36 -13.13 -9.10 1.12
N CYS A 37 -13.35 -8.44 0.00
CA CYS A 37 -12.73 -7.17 -0.33
C CYS A 37 -13.22 -6.04 0.57
N MET A 38 -12.37 -5.04 0.76
CA MET A 38 -12.70 -3.88 1.56
C MET A 38 -13.77 -3.05 0.85
N ARG A 39 -14.77 -2.60 1.61
CA ARG A 39 -15.86 -1.77 1.09
C ARG A 39 -15.68 -0.31 1.54
N PRO A 40 -15.36 0.64 0.64
CA PRO A 40 -15.12 2.03 1.04
C PRO A 40 -16.29 2.68 1.80
N ASP A 41 -17.53 2.28 1.51
CA ASP A 41 -18.75 2.77 2.16
C ASP A 41 -18.95 2.25 3.60
N ARG A 42 -18.15 1.27 4.04
CA ARG A 42 -18.23 0.64 5.37
C ARG A 42 -17.08 1.00 6.29
N ILE A 43 -16.27 1.99 5.93
CA ILE A 43 -15.10 2.41 6.72
C ILE A 43 -15.59 2.99 8.04
N ASN A 44 -15.10 2.47 9.17
CA ASN A 44 -15.36 3.02 10.51
C ASN A 44 -14.22 3.90 11.00
N ALA A 45 -12.99 3.55 10.64
CA ALA A 45 -11.78 4.29 11.02
C ALA A 45 -10.65 3.96 10.04
N TRP A 46 -9.73 4.90 9.88
CA TRP A 46 -8.58 4.72 9.02
C TRP A 46 -7.34 5.37 9.62
N TYR A 47 -6.18 4.83 9.27
CA TYR A 47 -4.89 5.29 9.78
C TYR A 47 -3.84 5.17 8.68
N VAL A 48 -3.05 6.22 8.47
CA VAL A 48 -1.85 6.17 7.64
C VAL A 48 -0.67 5.93 8.57
N VAL A 49 -0.04 4.76 8.44
CA VAL A 49 1.07 4.31 9.28
C VAL A 49 2.38 4.96 8.84
N ASP A 50 2.59 5.02 7.53
CA ASP A 50 3.76 5.64 6.89
C ASP A 50 3.41 6.06 5.46
N THR A 51 4.39 6.55 4.68
CA THR A 51 4.17 7.03 3.31
C THR A 51 3.75 5.95 2.32
N ARG A 52 3.77 4.66 2.68
CA ARG A 52 3.38 3.52 1.83
C ARG A 52 2.34 2.61 2.47
N THR A 53 1.89 2.90 3.68
CA THR A 53 1.08 1.97 4.47
C THR A 53 -0.11 2.67 5.09
N ALA A 54 -1.30 2.14 4.83
CA ALA A 54 -2.52 2.51 5.54
C ALA A 54 -3.19 1.27 6.12
N ILE A 55 -3.99 1.46 7.17
CA ILE A 55 -4.87 0.44 7.73
C ILE A 55 -6.29 0.99 7.85
N VAL A 56 -7.26 0.11 7.68
CA VAL A 56 -8.68 0.48 7.68
C VAL A 56 -9.48 -0.50 8.53
N SER A 57 -10.33 0.03 9.41
CA SER A 57 -11.41 -0.73 10.07
C SER A 57 -12.65 -0.64 9.21
N ASN A 58 -13.24 -1.79 8.86
CA ASN A 58 -14.34 -1.89 7.91
C ASN A 58 -15.39 -2.90 8.42
N GLY A 59 -16.28 -2.42 9.28
CA GLY A 59 -17.15 -3.24 10.11
C GLY A 59 -16.35 -4.14 11.06
N PRO A 60 -16.58 -5.47 11.07
CA PRO A 60 -15.83 -6.42 11.90
C PRO A 60 -14.43 -6.74 11.34
N ASN A 61 -14.11 -6.29 10.12
CA ASN A 61 -12.88 -6.62 9.43
C ASN A 61 -11.85 -5.49 9.56
N TYR A 62 -10.57 -5.87 9.49
CA TYR A 62 -9.45 -4.94 9.48
C TYR A 62 -8.57 -5.24 8.27
N TYR A 63 -8.09 -4.19 7.61
CA TYR A 63 -7.33 -4.30 6.38
C TYR A 63 -5.99 -3.57 6.50
N LEU A 64 -4.94 -4.19 5.96
CA LEU A 64 -3.66 -3.57 5.65
C LEU A 64 -3.62 -3.23 4.17
N ILE A 65 -3.21 -2.02 3.86
CA ILE A 65 -3.15 -1.48 2.51
C ILE A 65 -1.72 -1.01 2.27
N LYS A 66 -1.08 -1.57 1.26
CA LYS A 66 0.25 -1.13 0.79
C LYS A 66 0.12 -0.38 -0.52
N LEU A 67 0.90 0.67 -0.66
CA LEU A 67 0.93 1.52 -1.85
C LEU A 67 2.13 1.15 -2.71
N GLN A 68 1.99 1.31 -4.03
CA GLN A 68 3.06 0.99 -4.98
C GLN A 68 4.26 1.94 -4.85
N SER A 69 4.01 3.18 -4.43
CA SER A 69 5.02 4.23 -4.29
C SER A 69 4.76 5.08 -3.05
N GLU A 70 5.72 5.95 -2.71
CA GLU A 70 5.58 6.86 -1.57
C GLU A 70 4.55 7.96 -1.83
N CYS A 71 3.69 8.12 -0.84
CA CYS A 71 2.60 9.07 -0.83
C CYS A 71 2.65 9.96 0.42
N PRO A 72 3.58 10.93 0.46
CA PRO A 72 3.85 11.74 1.65
C PRO A 72 2.69 12.66 2.04
N ARG A 73 1.73 12.92 1.15
CA ARG A 73 0.54 13.75 1.42
C ARG A 73 -0.71 12.93 1.77
N LEU A 74 -0.61 11.60 1.80
CA LEU A 74 -1.76 10.77 2.14
C LEU A 74 -2.11 10.94 3.62
N GLY A 75 -3.39 11.14 3.91
CA GLY A 75 -3.91 11.35 5.27
C GLY A 75 -3.94 12.81 5.75
N MET A 76 -3.44 13.78 4.96
CA MET A 76 -3.50 15.22 5.34
C MET A 76 -4.91 15.83 5.27
N GLY A 77 -5.90 15.10 4.71
CA GLY A 77 -7.30 15.49 4.69
C GLY A 77 -8.12 14.75 5.76
N GLN A 78 -9.41 15.10 5.88
CA GLN A 78 -10.32 14.47 6.84
C GLN A 78 -10.79 13.06 6.41
N SER A 79 -10.62 12.70 5.14
CA SER A 79 -11.08 11.43 4.57
C SER A 79 -9.96 10.67 3.85
N LEU A 80 -10.03 9.35 3.82
CA LEU A 80 -9.32 8.49 2.85
C LEU A 80 -10.30 7.91 1.84
N ARG A 81 -10.26 8.43 0.61
CA ARG A 81 -11.15 8.10 -0.48
C ARG A 81 -10.52 7.01 -1.34
N PHE A 82 -11.14 5.86 -1.33
CA PHE A 82 -10.70 4.72 -2.13
C PHE A 82 -11.48 4.67 -3.44
N ARG A 83 -10.79 4.32 -4.51
CA ARG A 83 -11.37 4.16 -5.84
C ARG A 83 -11.05 2.76 -6.35
N ALA A 84 -12.09 2.00 -6.61
CA ALA A 84 -11.97 0.69 -7.23
C ALA A 84 -11.46 0.82 -8.68
N ASN A 85 -10.91 -0.25 -9.25
CA ASN A 85 -10.55 -0.26 -10.66
C ASN A 85 -11.81 -0.23 -11.54
N GLU A 86 -11.63 0.02 -12.84
CA GLU A 86 -12.73 0.17 -13.80
C GLU A 86 -13.63 -1.07 -13.87
N SER A 87 -13.05 -2.27 -13.78
CA SER A 87 -13.79 -3.54 -13.79
C SER A 87 -14.74 -3.66 -12.59
N ASN A 88 -14.24 -3.42 -11.37
CA ASN A 88 -15.04 -3.48 -10.15
C ASN A 88 -16.07 -2.34 -10.08
N GLN A 89 -15.80 -1.19 -10.70
CA GLN A 89 -16.79 -0.10 -10.85
C GLN A 89 -17.90 -0.49 -11.82
N ALA A 90 -17.56 -1.04 -13.00
CA ALA A 90 -18.53 -1.45 -14.02
C ALA A 90 -19.46 -2.57 -13.51
N ALA A 91 -18.96 -3.43 -12.62
CA ALA A 91 -19.75 -4.45 -11.94
C ALA A 91 -20.61 -3.91 -10.77
N GLY A 92 -20.58 -2.60 -10.49
CA GLY A 92 -21.33 -1.98 -9.39
C GLY A 92 -20.86 -2.37 -7.99
N MET A 93 -19.68 -2.98 -7.86
CA MET A 93 -19.20 -3.53 -6.59
C MET A 93 -18.50 -2.45 -5.75
N GLY A 94 -17.74 -1.56 -6.39
CA GLY A 94 -16.99 -0.49 -5.71
C GLY A 94 -16.00 -0.97 -4.64
N ALA A 95 -15.76 -2.27 -4.55
CA ALA A 95 -14.90 -2.90 -3.55
C ALA A 95 -13.43 -2.79 -3.96
N ILE A 96 -12.56 -2.74 -2.95
CA ILE A 96 -11.11 -2.67 -3.08
C ILE A 96 -10.52 -4.01 -2.67
N CYS A 97 -9.93 -4.69 -3.65
CA CYS A 97 -9.44 -6.05 -3.49
C CYS A 97 -7.90 -6.13 -3.52
N GLY A 98 -7.19 -5.04 -3.77
CA GLY A 98 -5.77 -5.05 -4.12
C GLY A 98 -5.53 -5.37 -5.59
N GLU A 99 -6.49 -5.02 -6.46
CA GLU A 99 -6.38 -5.20 -7.91
C GLU A 99 -5.62 -4.04 -8.57
N THR A 100 -5.03 -4.29 -9.74
CA THR A 100 -4.41 -3.24 -10.54
C THR A 100 -5.43 -2.15 -10.90
N GLY A 101 -5.01 -0.88 -10.79
CA GLY A 101 -5.83 0.29 -11.09
C GLY A 101 -6.63 0.83 -9.89
N GLU A 102 -6.61 0.14 -8.75
CA GLU A 102 -7.19 0.65 -7.51
C GLU A 102 -6.31 1.74 -6.90
N THR A 103 -6.95 2.77 -6.34
CA THR A 103 -6.24 3.93 -5.80
C THR A 103 -6.83 4.46 -4.50
N VAL A 104 -6.05 5.25 -3.77
CA VAL A 104 -6.49 5.99 -2.58
C VAL A 104 -6.01 7.45 -2.64
N HIS A 105 -6.83 8.38 -2.15
CA HIS A 105 -6.48 9.79 -2.05
C HIS A 105 -7.19 10.46 -0.86
N SER A 106 -6.64 11.57 -0.36
CA SER A 106 -7.22 12.33 0.76
C SER A 106 -7.86 13.64 0.34
N LEU A 107 -7.31 14.27 -0.70
CA LEU A 107 -7.76 15.57 -1.20
C LEU A 107 -8.14 15.44 -2.69
N PRO A 108 -9.19 16.14 -3.16
CA PRO A 108 -9.62 16.06 -4.57
C PRO A 108 -8.54 16.43 -5.60
N HIS A 109 -7.66 17.38 -5.27
CA HIS A 109 -6.64 17.90 -6.19
C HIS A 109 -5.27 17.22 -6.06
N GLN A 110 -5.16 16.18 -5.23
CA GLN A 110 -3.90 15.45 -5.12
C GLN A 110 -3.87 14.27 -6.12
N PRO A 111 -2.70 13.94 -6.68
CA PRO A 111 -2.55 12.70 -7.44
C PRO A 111 -2.95 11.48 -6.59
N PRO A 112 -3.73 10.54 -7.15
CA PRO A 112 -4.11 9.35 -6.43
C PRO A 112 -2.89 8.42 -6.23
N CYS A 113 -2.86 7.78 -5.07
CA CYS A 113 -1.85 6.78 -4.73
C CYS A 113 -2.31 5.41 -5.21
N ALA A 114 -1.50 4.77 -6.05
CA ALA A 114 -1.79 3.42 -6.54
C ALA A 114 -1.64 2.40 -5.41
N ILE A 115 -2.65 1.54 -5.26
CA ILE A 115 -2.63 0.45 -4.28
C ILE A 115 -1.82 -0.70 -4.89
N GLN A 116 -0.87 -1.22 -4.11
CA GLN A 116 -0.11 -2.42 -4.44
C GLN A 116 -0.83 -3.66 -3.94
N SER A 117 -1.31 -3.62 -2.71
CA SER A 117 -1.96 -4.76 -2.08
C SER A 117 -2.98 -4.34 -1.04
N VAL A 118 -3.98 -5.20 -0.88
CA VAL A 118 -4.91 -5.19 0.26
C VAL A 118 -4.90 -6.58 0.86
N SER A 119 -4.77 -6.66 2.18
CA SER A 119 -4.85 -7.92 2.93
C SER A 119 -5.66 -7.73 4.19
N LYS A 120 -6.35 -8.79 4.63
CA LYS A 120 -7.00 -8.80 5.95
C LYS A 120 -5.92 -8.96 7.02
N ILE A 121 -6.09 -8.22 8.10
CA ILE A 121 -5.29 -8.36 9.33
C ILE A 121 -6.23 -8.58 10.50
N ASP A 122 -5.71 -9.12 11.59
CA ASP A 122 -6.49 -9.25 12.81
C ASP A 122 -6.53 -7.92 13.61
N LYS A 123 -7.44 -7.88 14.59
CA LYS A 123 -7.62 -6.72 15.46
C LYS A 123 -6.36 -6.35 16.25
N SER A 124 -5.57 -7.34 16.66
CA SER A 124 -4.35 -7.10 17.44
C SER A 124 -3.29 -6.39 16.59
N GLN A 125 -3.08 -6.86 15.36
CA GLN A 125 -2.17 -6.26 14.40
C GLN A 125 -2.63 -4.86 14.02
N PHE A 126 -3.93 -4.67 13.80
CA PHE A 126 -4.52 -3.34 13.56
C PHE A 126 -4.19 -2.38 14.71
N LYS A 127 -4.42 -2.79 15.96
CA LYS A 127 -4.14 -1.97 17.15
C LYS A 127 -2.65 -1.68 17.36
N GLN A 128 -1.76 -2.55 16.93
CA GLN A 128 -0.31 -2.29 16.96
C GLN A 128 0.10 -1.25 15.92
N LEU A 129 -0.46 -1.34 14.71
CA LEU A 129 -0.16 -0.41 13.61
C LEU A 129 -0.80 0.96 13.82
N GLU A 130 -2.03 1.01 14.36
CA GLU A 130 -2.73 2.26 14.70
C GLU A 130 -1.89 3.16 15.62
N LYS A 131 -1.17 2.57 16.59
CA LYS A 131 -0.30 3.33 17.51
C LYS A 131 0.87 4.03 16.82
N LYS A 132 1.22 3.60 15.61
CA LYS A 132 2.31 4.16 14.81
C LYS A 132 1.81 5.16 13.77
N ALA A 133 0.50 5.41 13.71
CA ALA A 133 -0.11 6.23 12.68
C ALA A 133 0.35 7.69 12.74
N ILE A 134 0.75 8.22 11.59
CA ILE A 134 1.09 9.64 11.40
C ILE A 134 -0.16 10.47 11.08
N HIS A 135 -1.19 9.85 10.50
CA HIS A 135 -2.50 10.45 10.25
C HIS A 135 -3.60 9.44 10.56
N HIS A 136 -4.77 9.94 10.94
CA HIS A 136 -5.94 9.11 11.21
C HIS A 136 -7.21 9.91 10.97
N GLY A 137 -8.33 9.19 10.86
CA GLY A 137 -9.65 9.81 10.79
C GLY A 137 -10.77 8.82 11.00
N SER A 138 -11.98 9.36 11.12
CA SER A 138 -13.18 8.59 11.37
C SER A 138 -13.87 8.19 10.07
N GLY A 139 -14.63 7.11 10.12
CA GLY A 139 -15.62 6.78 9.10
C GLY A 139 -16.70 7.85 8.96
N ALA A 140 -16.96 8.63 10.02
CA ALA A 140 -17.91 9.74 9.97
C ALA A 140 -17.47 10.87 9.00
N ASP A 141 -16.17 10.98 8.74
CA ASP A 141 -15.59 11.97 7.83
C ASP A 141 -15.52 11.45 6.37
N GLN A 142 -15.93 10.20 6.13
CA GLN A 142 -15.89 9.60 4.79
C GLN A 142 -17.03 10.15 3.91
N PRO A 143 -16.80 10.28 2.59
CA PRO A 143 -17.87 10.65 1.68
C PRO A 143 -19.03 9.66 1.77
N THR A 144 -20.23 10.17 2.05
CA THR A 144 -21.46 9.37 2.11
C THR A 144 -22.07 9.13 0.72
N VAL A 145 -21.63 9.90 -0.28
CA VAL A 145 -22.04 9.76 -1.68
C VAL A 145 -20.90 9.07 -2.43
N PRO A 146 -21.18 7.98 -3.18
CA PRO A 146 -20.20 7.37 -4.06
C PRO A 146 -19.63 8.41 -5.03
N PRO A 147 -18.34 8.34 -5.40
CA PRO A 147 -17.80 9.22 -6.42
C PRO A 147 -18.61 9.04 -7.71
N PRO A 148 -18.94 10.12 -8.44
CA PRO A 148 -19.66 10.01 -9.70
C PRO A 148 -18.89 9.10 -10.65
N HIS A 149 -19.60 8.17 -11.30
CA HIS A 149 -19.04 7.37 -12.37
C HIS A 149 -18.66 8.30 -13.54
N PRO A 150 -17.46 8.17 -14.12
CA PRO A 150 -17.07 8.95 -15.28
C PRO A 150 -17.96 8.66 -16.50
#